data_AF-A0A3C0XP21-F1
#
_entry.id   AF-A0A3C0XP21-F1
#
_cell.length_a   1.000
_cell.length_b   1.000
_cell.length_c   1.000
_cell.angle_alpha   90.00
_cell.angle_beta   90.00
_cell.angle_gamma   90.00
#
_symmetry.space_group_name_H-M   'P 1'
#
loop_
_entity.id
_entity.type
_entity.pdbx_description
1 polymer ?
#
loop_
_entity_poly.entity_id
_entity_poly.type
_entity_poly.pdbx_seq_one_letter_code
_entity_poly.pdbx_strand_id
1 'polypeptide(L)'
;MEATGWAAALVVGVPMLSAAVLVATLRTNPLYRALLAAGALTIGLSAIRVSADLGLPAQHLATGVVATVLALVETLLLVVLVVWLLRLRQSSELIQSLVEMATNLIEHVQRIGSGGLQPMQSSTVRDDLVCATEEQDELKQLIAGLQQIGLRSLHDDQPVPAEMVVRGVGVIQKAARVLDARRDDWLRLRDPDGQQMNGVATPWVEVLCIRTLATLILASAEEHYFTIGRLAGGAIGDAALLHLRAQGAVLEATPFRQEVLEKALAAYANAYDECIQFGEVNLSDELLAQFALLINELLATDNLEWQEFLTAQIAELLVDAGRLAVARDEVAGVRGLLSTVRQLRAAPRTRVAVIGAVVDLGAVALASRAYRVATVLLEWFERLNGEGGFVGPIAVEFVRTQTLNRSADRPLEATDTYMRVFLILAVARGVSLRHGWDRAAVSSIFELASGIPEIAERLRVTCARLAGATDLPDDETIAWQATLRTWLGRVRS
;
A
#
# COMPACT_ATOMS: atom_id res chain seq x y z
N MET A 1 48.54 -37.22 27.44
CA MET A 1 47.26 -36.99 28.16
C MET A 1 46.76 -35.55 28.08
N GLU A 2 47.58 -34.55 27.81
CA GLU A 2 47.10 -33.15 27.66
C GLU A 2 46.34 -32.89 26.35
N ALA A 3 46.68 -33.55 25.24
CA ALA A 3 46.06 -33.31 23.93
C ALA A 3 44.55 -33.68 23.85
N THR A 4 44.09 -34.65 24.64
CA THR A 4 42.66 -35.04 24.70
C THR A 4 41.82 -34.04 25.49
N GLY A 5 42.44 -33.29 26.40
CA GLY A 5 41.77 -32.27 27.21
C GLY A 5 41.32 -31.06 26.39
N TRP A 6 42.17 -30.62 25.45
CA TRP A 6 41.90 -29.51 24.54
C TRP A 6 40.87 -29.86 23.47
N ALA A 7 40.87 -31.10 22.98
CA ALA A 7 39.90 -31.56 21.99
C ALA A 7 38.46 -31.53 22.52
N ALA A 8 38.22 -31.95 23.77
CA ALA A 8 36.88 -31.88 24.37
C ALA A 8 36.42 -30.43 24.68
N ALA A 9 37.35 -29.55 25.09
CA ALA A 9 37.07 -28.13 25.28
C ALA A 9 36.72 -27.42 23.95
N LEU A 10 37.36 -27.80 22.85
CA LEU A 10 37.04 -27.31 21.50
C LEU A 10 35.71 -27.86 20.98
N VAL A 11 35.42 -29.16 21.19
CA VAL A 11 34.20 -29.82 20.70
C VAL A 11 32.94 -29.32 21.40
N VAL A 12 33.02 -28.92 22.69
CA VAL A 12 31.86 -28.40 23.44
C VAL A 12 31.86 -26.87 23.50
N GLY A 13 33.02 -26.23 23.68
CA GLY A 13 33.12 -24.79 23.87
C GLY A 13 32.84 -23.96 22.62
N VAL A 14 33.29 -24.42 21.44
CA VAL A 14 33.08 -23.68 20.18
C VAL A 14 31.61 -23.65 19.77
N PRO A 15 30.86 -24.77 19.74
CA PRO A 15 29.44 -24.74 19.41
C PRO A 15 28.61 -23.88 20.38
N MET A 16 28.98 -23.85 21.67
CA MET A 16 28.29 -23.06 22.69
C MET A 16 28.53 -21.56 22.55
N LEU A 17 29.78 -21.16 22.26
CA LEU A 17 30.10 -19.76 21.96
C LEU A 17 29.46 -19.31 20.64
N SER A 18 29.46 -20.17 19.62
CA SER A 18 28.75 -19.92 18.36
C SER A 18 27.25 -19.78 18.58
N ALA A 19 26.63 -20.61 19.40
CA ALA A 19 25.21 -20.50 19.74
C ALA A 19 24.90 -19.21 20.53
N ALA A 20 25.74 -18.82 21.49
CA ALA A 20 25.57 -17.58 22.24
C ALA A 20 25.70 -16.33 21.36
N VAL A 21 26.68 -16.31 20.43
CA VAL A 21 26.84 -15.23 19.45
C VAL A 21 25.69 -15.22 18.45
N LEU A 22 25.20 -16.38 18.02
CA LEU A 22 24.04 -16.50 17.12
C LEU A 22 22.76 -15.98 17.82
N VAL A 23 22.54 -16.34 19.08
CA VAL A 23 21.39 -15.86 19.88
C VAL A 23 21.46 -14.34 20.11
N ALA A 24 22.66 -13.78 20.26
CA ALA A 24 22.85 -12.34 20.43
C ALA A 24 22.72 -11.53 19.12
N THR A 25 23.03 -12.13 17.97
CA THR A 25 23.04 -11.43 16.67
C THR A 25 21.76 -11.60 15.84
N LEU A 26 20.90 -12.57 16.17
CA LEU A 26 19.63 -12.77 15.48
C LEU A 26 18.58 -11.72 15.89
N ARG A 27 18.06 -10.95 14.91
CA ARG A 27 16.82 -10.16 15.00
C ARG A 27 15.59 -11.07 15.13
N THR A 28 15.53 -11.86 16.20
CA THR A 28 14.46 -12.84 16.44
C THR A 28 13.73 -12.52 17.75
N ASN A 29 12.51 -13.04 17.88
CA ASN A 29 11.67 -12.85 19.06
C ASN A 29 12.45 -13.14 20.37
N PRO A 30 12.40 -12.27 21.39
CA PRO A 30 13.12 -12.48 22.66
C PRO A 30 12.75 -13.77 23.37
N LEU A 31 11.53 -14.30 23.17
CA LEU A 31 11.13 -15.64 23.65
C LEU A 31 11.98 -16.73 23.00
N TYR A 32 12.20 -16.66 21.68
CA TYR A 32 13.00 -17.62 20.96
C TYR A 32 14.47 -17.55 21.39
N ARG A 33 15.00 -16.35 21.61
CA ARG A 33 16.35 -16.14 22.17
C ARG A 33 16.49 -16.74 23.57
N ALA A 34 15.51 -16.53 24.44
CA ALA A 34 15.49 -17.12 25.78
C ALA A 34 15.40 -18.66 25.75
N LEU A 35 14.56 -19.24 24.88
CA LEU A 35 14.43 -20.69 24.70
C LEU A 35 15.73 -21.32 24.16
N LEU A 36 16.37 -20.69 23.19
CA LEU A 36 17.66 -21.16 22.65
C LEU A 36 18.76 -21.12 23.72
N ALA A 37 18.82 -20.06 24.52
CA ALA A 37 19.79 -19.96 25.62
C ALA A 37 19.54 -21.02 26.71
N ALA A 38 18.28 -21.22 27.12
CA ALA A 38 17.91 -22.26 28.08
C ALA A 38 18.26 -23.67 27.57
N GLY A 39 18.04 -23.93 26.27
CA GLY A 39 18.47 -25.16 25.62
C GLY A 39 19.99 -25.35 25.66
N ALA A 40 20.75 -24.30 25.35
CA ALA A 40 22.20 -24.32 25.41
C ALA A 40 22.72 -24.55 26.85
N LEU A 41 22.14 -23.89 27.87
CA LEU A 41 22.52 -24.12 29.26
C LEU A 41 22.24 -25.57 29.68
N THR A 42 21.07 -26.10 29.33
CA THR A 42 20.68 -27.48 29.67
C THR A 42 21.66 -28.50 29.10
N ILE A 43 22.10 -28.31 27.85
CA ILE A 43 23.12 -29.15 27.21
C ILE A 43 24.47 -29.01 27.94
N GLY A 44 24.87 -27.80 28.31
CA GLY A 44 26.12 -27.54 29.02
C GLY A 44 26.17 -28.19 30.41
N LEU A 45 25.09 -28.03 31.19
CA LEU A 45 24.96 -28.65 32.50
C LEU A 45 24.94 -30.18 32.41
N SER A 46 24.29 -30.73 31.39
CA SER A 46 24.28 -32.18 31.13
C SER A 46 25.67 -32.71 30.79
N ALA A 47 26.43 -31.98 29.96
CA ALA A 47 27.81 -32.33 29.63
C ALA A 47 28.74 -32.30 30.86
N ILE A 48 28.55 -31.32 31.76
CA ILE A 48 29.28 -31.24 33.03
C ILE A 48 28.99 -32.44 33.92
N ARG A 49 27.71 -32.81 34.04
CA ARG A 49 27.29 -33.95 34.85
C ARG A 49 27.88 -35.26 34.32
N VAL A 50 27.79 -35.51 33.01
CA VAL A 50 28.39 -36.70 32.38
C VAL A 50 29.92 -36.73 32.57
N SER A 51 30.60 -35.59 32.46
CA SER A 51 32.04 -35.50 32.69
C SER A 51 32.43 -35.81 34.15
N ALA A 52 31.62 -35.36 35.11
CA ALA A 52 31.78 -35.67 36.53
C ALA A 52 31.56 -37.17 36.82
N ASP A 53 30.52 -37.77 36.24
CA ASP A 53 30.22 -39.21 36.38
C ASP A 53 31.32 -40.11 35.79
N LEU A 54 32.06 -39.60 34.79
CA LEU A 54 33.20 -40.28 34.16
C LEU A 54 34.55 -40.04 34.86
N GLY A 55 34.59 -39.22 35.92
CA GLY A 55 35.78 -39.00 36.75
C GLY A 55 36.94 -38.24 36.07
N LEU A 56 36.66 -37.36 35.10
CA LEU A 56 37.69 -36.63 34.33
C LEU A 56 38.24 -35.39 35.10
N PRO A 57 39.51 -35.37 35.55
CA PRO A 57 39.95 -34.51 36.65
C PRO A 57 40.50 -33.10 36.32
N ALA A 58 40.47 -32.60 35.07
CA ALA A 58 41.12 -31.32 34.72
C ALA A 58 40.25 -30.32 33.93
N GLN A 59 39.01 -30.67 33.59
CA GLN A 59 38.13 -29.83 32.75
C GLN A 59 37.15 -28.97 33.56
N HIS A 60 37.01 -29.21 34.86
CA HIS A 60 35.98 -28.58 35.70
C HIS A 60 36.05 -27.05 35.78
N LEU A 61 37.24 -26.45 35.68
CA LEU A 61 37.41 -25.00 35.79
C LEU A 61 36.95 -24.27 34.52
N ALA A 62 37.41 -24.72 33.34
CA ALA A 62 36.98 -24.15 32.06
C ALA A 62 35.49 -24.41 31.80
N THR A 63 35.00 -25.64 32.04
CA THR A 63 33.59 -25.96 31.86
C THR A 63 32.70 -25.26 32.91
N GLY A 64 33.20 -25.08 34.14
CA GLY A 64 32.52 -24.30 35.18
C GLY A 64 32.41 -22.81 34.84
N VAL A 65 33.47 -22.21 34.28
CA VAL A 65 33.44 -20.82 33.78
C VAL A 65 32.42 -20.70 32.64
N VAL A 66 32.43 -21.61 31.66
CA VAL A 66 31.47 -21.61 30.55
C VAL A 66 30.03 -21.74 31.05
N ALA A 67 29.77 -22.65 31.99
CA ALA A 67 28.43 -22.79 32.59
C ALA A 67 27.99 -21.55 33.35
N THR A 68 28.91 -20.89 34.07
CA THR A 68 28.61 -19.66 34.79
C THR A 68 28.29 -18.51 33.82
N VAL A 69 29.06 -18.39 32.73
CA VAL A 69 28.78 -17.40 31.67
C VAL A 69 27.43 -17.69 31.00
N LEU A 70 27.12 -18.95 30.68
CA LEU A 70 25.82 -19.33 30.12
C LEU A 70 24.68 -19.04 31.09
N ALA A 71 24.85 -19.32 32.39
CA ALA A 71 23.83 -19.03 33.40
C ALA A 71 23.60 -17.51 33.56
N LEU A 72 24.65 -16.70 33.47
CA LEU A 72 24.53 -15.23 33.45
C LEU A 72 23.81 -14.74 32.19
N VAL A 73 24.16 -15.27 31.02
CA VAL A 73 23.49 -14.94 29.74
C VAL A 73 22.02 -15.35 29.80
N GLU A 74 21.69 -16.53 30.32
CA GLU A 74 20.31 -16.97 30.48
C GLU A 74 19.55 -16.09 31.46
N THR A 75 20.14 -15.75 32.61
CA THR A 75 19.52 -14.85 33.58
C THR A 75 19.22 -13.49 32.96
N LEU A 76 20.18 -12.93 32.20
CA LEU A 76 19.99 -11.67 31.49
C LEU A 76 18.87 -11.78 30.44
N LEU A 77 18.84 -12.86 29.66
CA LEU A 77 17.78 -13.11 28.67
C LEU A 77 16.41 -13.31 29.31
N LEU A 78 16.33 -13.97 30.47
CA LEU A 78 15.11 -14.08 31.27
C LEU A 78 14.63 -12.73 31.78
N VAL A 79 15.54 -11.88 32.27
CA VAL A 79 15.20 -10.51 32.68
C VAL A 79 14.70 -9.70 31.48
N VAL A 80 15.37 -9.78 30.33
CA VAL A 80 14.93 -9.13 29.09
C VAL A 80 13.56 -9.66 28.65
N LEU A 81 13.33 -10.96 28.73
CA LEU A 81 12.03 -11.58 28.43
C LEU A 81 10.93 -11.09 29.36
N VAL A 82 11.19 -11.03 30.67
CA VAL A 82 10.22 -10.54 31.66
C VAL A 82 9.91 -9.07 31.40
N VAL A 83 10.92 -8.23 31.15
CA VAL A 83 10.72 -6.81 30.78
C VAL A 83 9.92 -6.69 29.49
N TRP A 84 10.22 -7.51 28.48
CA TRP A 84 9.47 -7.54 27.22
C TRP A 84 8.01 -7.96 27.44
N LEU A 85 7.74 -9.00 28.22
CA LEU A 85 6.38 -9.44 28.57
C LEU A 85 5.62 -8.37 29.36
N LEU A 86 6.28 -7.67 30.29
CA LEU A 86 5.69 -6.56 31.03
C LEU A 86 5.33 -5.39 30.11
N ARG A 87 6.23 -5.04 29.17
CA ARG A 87 5.97 -4.00 28.15
C ARG A 87 4.80 -4.38 27.26
N LEU A 88 4.76 -5.61 26.75
CA LEU A 88 3.64 -6.10 25.95
C LEU A 88 2.32 -5.98 26.70
N ARG A 89 2.29 -6.41 27.98
CA ARG A 89 1.08 -6.35 28.80
C ARG A 89 0.61 -4.92 29.01
N GLN A 90 1.52 -4.00 29.33
CA GLN A 90 1.18 -2.58 29.51
C GLN A 90 0.61 -1.96 28.23
N SER A 91 1.24 -2.22 27.08
CA SER A 91 0.75 -1.76 25.78
C SER A 91 -0.63 -2.34 25.46
N SER A 92 -0.85 -3.63 25.71
CA SER A 92 -2.15 -4.28 25.49
C SER A 92 -3.26 -3.72 26.39
N GLU A 93 -2.99 -3.48 27.68
CA GLU A 93 -3.95 -2.88 28.62
C GLU A 93 -4.31 -1.45 28.21
N LEU A 94 -3.31 -0.66 27.79
CA LEU A 94 -3.52 0.70 27.27
C LEU A 94 -4.39 0.69 26.00
N ILE A 95 -4.10 -0.19 25.04
CA ILE A 95 -4.89 -0.33 23.80
C ILE A 95 -6.33 -0.71 24.12
N GLN A 96 -6.55 -1.69 25.00
CA GLN A 96 -7.89 -2.10 25.42
C GLN A 96 -8.63 -0.94 26.06
N SER A 97 -7.98 -0.21 26.97
CA SER A 97 -8.57 0.96 27.63
C SER A 97 -8.95 2.06 26.65
N LEU A 98 -8.12 2.35 25.64
CA LEU A 98 -8.45 3.31 24.58
C LEU A 98 -9.63 2.87 23.71
N VAL A 99 -9.68 1.60 23.34
CA VAL A 99 -10.81 1.05 22.57
C VAL A 99 -12.10 1.07 23.40
N GLU A 100 -12.03 0.71 24.67
CA GLU A 100 -13.16 0.79 25.61
C GLU A 100 -13.63 2.24 25.81
N MET A 101 -12.71 3.19 25.98
CA MET A 101 -13.06 4.61 26.07
C MET A 101 -13.75 5.11 24.80
N ALA A 102 -13.22 4.75 23.62
CA ALA A 102 -13.80 5.17 22.34
C ALA A 102 -15.20 4.57 22.12
N THR A 103 -15.38 3.29 22.43
CA THR A 103 -16.69 2.63 22.31
C THR A 103 -17.70 3.17 23.32
N ASN A 104 -17.28 3.41 24.57
CA ASN A 104 -18.12 4.06 25.58
C ASN A 104 -18.51 5.48 25.19
N LEU A 105 -17.60 6.25 24.59
CA LEU A 105 -17.89 7.58 24.06
C LEU A 105 -18.93 7.54 22.94
N ILE A 106 -18.77 6.61 21.99
CA ILE A 106 -19.76 6.39 20.91
C ILE A 106 -21.12 6.01 21.50
N GLU A 107 -21.17 5.08 22.47
CA GLU A 107 -22.40 4.71 23.16
C GLU A 107 -23.01 5.88 23.93
N HIS A 108 -22.18 6.73 24.54
CA HIS A 108 -22.64 7.93 25.24
C HIS A 108 -23.30 8.90 24.27
N VAL A 109 -22.66 9.19 23.12
CA VAL A 109 -23.22 10.03 22.06
C VAL A 109 -24.52 9.44 21.50
N GLN A 110 -24.63 8.11 21.42
CA GLN A 110 -25.88 7.45 21.01
C GLN A 110 -27.03 7.66 22.02
N ARG A 111 -26.72 7.81 23.32
CA ARG A 111 -27.71 7.99 24.40
C ARG A 111 -28.13 9.43 24.59
N ILE A 112 -27.23 10.39 24.36
CA ILE A 112 -27.55 11.81 24.50
C ILE A 112 -28.48 12.24 23.37
N GLY A 113 -29.59 12.92 23.68
CA GLY A 113 -30.55 13.39 22.68
C GLY A 113 -29.97 14.37 21.65
N SER A 114 -30.73 14.64 20.59
CA SER A 114 -30.38 15.64 19.56
C SER A 114 -30.15 17.01 20.21
N GLY A 115 -28.95 17.58 20.02
CA GLY A 115 -28.56 18.87 20.62
C GLY A 115 -27.85 18.80 21.97
N GLY A 116 -27.54 17.60 22.50
CA GLY A 116 -26.73 17.46 23.71
C GLY A 116 -25.22 17.30 23.47
N LEU A 117 -24.74 17.40 22.22
CA LEU A 117 -23.32 17.43 21.91
C LEU A 117 -22.73 18.79 22.28
N GLN A 118 -21.57 18.79 22.94
CA GLN A 118 -20.95 20.03 23.41
C GLN A 118 -20.22 20.74 22.27
N PRO A 119 -20.51 22.03 22.00
CA PRO A 119 -19.86 22.75 20.91
C PRO A 119 -18.38 22.94 21.22
N MET A 120 -17.53 22.61 20.25
CA MET A 120 -16.08 22.73 20.38
C MET A 120 -15.64 24.18 20.64
N GLN A 121 -14.96 24.43 21.76
CA GLN A 121 -14.43 25.75 22.12
C GLN A 121 -13.02 26.01 21.59
N SER A 122 -12.18 24.99 21.53
CA SER A 122 -10.81 25.08 21.02
C SER A 122 -10.33 23.72 20.52
N SER A 123 -9.92 23.63 19.25
CA SER A 123 -9.33 22.39 18.72
C SER A 123 -7.96 22.15 19.32
N THR A 124 -7.71 20.92 19.77
CA THR A 124 -6.41 20.50 20.30
C THR A 124 -5.50 19.93 19.21
N VAL A 125 -6.06 19.41 18.11
CA VAL A 125 -5.34 18.75 17.03
C VAL A 125 -5.48 19.53 15.72
N ARG A 126 -4.34 19.80 15.07
CA ARG A 126 -4.28 20.44 13.75
C ARG A 126 -4.36 19.36 12.67
N ASP A 127 -5.50 19.27 12.00
CA ASP A 127 -5.81 18.29 10.95
C ASP A 127 -6.86 18.91 10.01
N ASP A 128 -7.06 18.30 8.85
CA ASP A 128 -8.03 18.72 7.84
C ASP A 128 -9.48 18.48 8.30
N LEU A 129 -9.68 17.50 9.20
CA LEU A 129 -10.98 17.20 9.81
C LEU A 129 -11.17 18.07 11.06
N VAL A 130 -11.82 19.23 10.91
CA VAL A 130 -12.06 20.18 12.01
C VAL A 130 -13.33 19.77 12.78
N CYS A 131 -13.16 19.34 14.02
CA CYS A 131 -14.26 18.89 14.87
C CYS A 131 -15.21 20.05 15.22
N ALA A 132 -16.52 19.80 15.11
CA ALA A 132 -17.58 20.71 15.52
C ALA A 132 -17.93 20.60 17.00
N THR A 133 -17.74 19.41 17.59
CA THR A 133 -18.08 19.08 18.99
C THR A 133 -16.87 18.55 19.76
N GLU A 134 -16.93 18.61 21.09
CA GLU A 134 -15.88 18.08 21.96
C GLU A 134 -15.76 16.56 21.84
N GLU A 135 -16.89 15.85 21.75
CA GLU A 135 -16.93 14.38 21.63
C GLU A 135 -16.29 13.90 20.31
N GLN A 136 -16.40 14.68 19.23
CA GLN A 136 -15.72 14.37 17.98
C GLN A 136 -14.19 14.47 18.14
N ASP A 137 -13.69 15.48 18.85
CA ASP A 137 -12.25 15.65 19.08
C ASP A 137 -11.70 14.63 20.07
N GLU A 138 -12.46 14.29 21.11
CA GLU A 138 -12.12 13.20 22.03
C GLU A 138 -11.96 11.88 21.27
N LEU A 139 -12.91 11.51 20.40
CA LEU A 139 -12.80 10.30 19.60
C LEU A 139 -11.59 10.34 18.65
N LYS A 140 -11.36 11.49 18.03
CA LYS A 140 -10.20 11.70 17.15
C LYS A 140 -8.87 11.55 17.90
N GLN A 141 -8.76 12.08 19.12
CA GLN A 141 -7.59 11.92 19.98
C GLN A 141 -7.39 10.45 20.37
N LEU A 142 -8.45 9.71 20.68
CA LEU A 142 -8.37 8.28 21.01
C LEU A 142 -7.84 7.45 19.82
N ILE A 143 -8.34 7.71 18.60
CA ILE A 143 -7.86 7.04 17.38
C ILE A 143 -6.41 7.45 17.07
N ALA A 144 -6.05 8.73 17.21
CA ALA A 144 -4.68 9.19 17.05
C ALA A 144 -3.72 8.56 18.09
N GLY A 145 -4.18 8.38 19.32
CA GLY A 145 -3.45 7.66 20.37
C GLY A 145 -3.19 6.20 19.99
N LEU A 146 -4.21 5.50 19.50
CA LEU A 146 -4.08 4.13 18.98
C LEU A 146 -3.08 4.07 17.81
N GLN A 147 -3.15 5.01 16.86
CA GLN A 147 -2.19 5.11 15.76
C GLN A 147 -0.75 5.27 16.27
N GLN A 148 -0.52 6.19 17.20
CA GLN A 148 0.82 6.41 17.77
C GLN A 148 1.35 5.18 18.50
N ILE A 149 0.50 4.48 19.26
CA ILE A 149 0.88 3.23 19.93
C ILE A 149 1.19 2.15 18.91
N GLY A 150 0.39 2.02 17.84
CA GLY A 150 0.61 1.05 16.77
C GLY A 150 1.94 1.28 16.05
N LEU A 151 2.23 2.53 15.68
CA LEU A 151 3.49 2.93 15.06
C LEU A 151 4.70 2.65 15.96
N ARG A 152 4.63 3.05 17.24
CA ARG A 152 5.69 2.74 18.21
C ARG A 152 5.87 1.24 18.39
N SER A 153 4.77 0.48 18.42
CA SER A 153 4.82 -0.97 18.59
C SER A 153 5.49 -1.66 17.40
N LEU A 154 5.25 -1.19 16.18
CA LEU A 154 5.96 -1.67 14.99
C LEU A 154 7.46 -1.38 15.07
N HIS A 155 7.82 -0.14 15.42
CA HIS A 155 9.22 0.27 15.57
C HIS A 155 9.96 -0.45 16.72
N ASP A 156 9.26 -0.80 17.80
CA ASP A 156 9.79 -1.50 18.97
C ASP A 156 9.80 -3.04 18.81
N ASP A 157 9.55 -3.57 17.60
CA ASP A 157 9.43 -5.00 17.29
C ASP A 157 8.36 -5.74 18.12
N GLN A 158 7.22 -5.09 18.34
CA GLN A 158 6.08 -5.61 19.10
C GLN A 158 4.86 -5.84 18.19
N PRO A 159 4.80 -6.97 17.45
CA PRO A 159 3.72 -7.22 16.49
C PRO A 159 2.36 -7.43 17.16
N VAL A 160 2.31 -7.99 18.37
CA VAL A 160 1.05 -8.29 19.07
C VAL A 160 0.27 -7.00 19.43
N PRO A 161 0.87 -5.99 20.07
CA PRO A 161 0.23 -4.69 20.28
C PRO A 161 -0.18 -4.01 18.96
N ALA A 162 0.66 -4.05 17.92
CA ALA A 162 0.31 -3.49 16.62
C ALA A 162 -0.94 -4.16 16.01
N GLU A 163 -1.04 -5.49 16.13
CA GLU A 163 -2.21 -6.25 15.70
C GLU A 163 -3.47 -5.86 16.49
N MET A 164 -3.33 -5.71 17.81
CA MET A 164 -4.42 -5.26 18.68
C MET A 164 -4.90 -3.85 18.32
N VAL A 165 -4.01 -2.95 17.93
CA VAL A 165 -4.37 -1.61 17.44
C VAL A 165 -5.21 -1.72 16.17
N VAL A 166 -4.77 -2.48 15.17
CA VAL A 166 -5.53 -2.68 13.92
C VAL A 166 -6.93 -3.22 14.20
N ARG A 167 -7.04 -4.25 15.05
CA ARG A 167 -8.33 -4.81 15.47
C ARG A 167 -9.17 -3.79 16.24
N GLY A 168 -8.55 -3.01 17.13
CA GLY A 168 -9.19 -1.97 17.93
C GLY A 168 -9.81 -0.88 17.07
N VAL A 169 -9.07 -0.39 16.07
CA VAL A 169 -9.59 0.57 15.08
C VAL A 169 -10.80 -0.01 14.34
N GLY A 170 -10.75 -1.29 13.95
CA GLY A 170 -11.88 -1.98 13.34
C GLY A 170 -13.11 -2.10 14.26
N VAL A 171 -12.93 -2.24 15.57
CA VAL A 171 -14.02 -2.24 16.57
C VAL A 171 -14.65 -0.85 16.67
N ILE A 172 -13.83 0.20 16.79
CA ILE A 172 -14.30 1.59 16.86
C ILE A 172 -15.09 1.94 15.60
N GLN A 173 -14.56 1.60 14.43
CA GLN A 173 -15.23 1.82 13.15
C GLN A 173 -16.62 1.15 13.09
N LYS A 174 -16.73 -0.10 13.55
CA LYS A 174 -18.02 -0.82 13.59
C LYS A 174 -19.01 -0.17 14.55
N ALA A 175 -18.55 0.34 15.69
CA ALA A 175 -19.39 1.04 16.65
C ALA A 175 -19.87 2.40 16.11
N ALA A 176 -18.96 3.17 15.49
CA ALA A 176 -19.25 4.49 14.94
C ALA A 176 -20.35 4.44 13.87
N ARG A 177 -20.33 3.42 13.01
CA ARG A 177 -21.36 3.23 11.97
C ARG A 177 -22.79 3.18 12.48
N VAL A 178 -22.99 2.56 13.65
CA VAL A 178 -24.32 2.49 14.27
C VAL A 178 -24.80 3.88 14.66
N LEU A 179 -23.87 4.74 15.07
CA LEU A 179 -24.11 6.14 15.37
C LEU A 179 -24.33 6.97 14.09
N ASP A 180 -23.49 6.80 13.08
CA ASP A 180 -23.57 7.52 11.79
C ASP A 180 -24.90 7.30 11.09
N ALA A 181 -25.46 6.09 11.15
CA ALA A 181 -26.78 5.77 10.61
C ALA A 181 -27.95 6.46 11.34
N ARG A 182 -27.71 7.04 12.53
CA ARG A 182 -28.76 7.54 13.43
C ARG A 182 -28.67 9.04 13.71
N ARG A 183 -27.52 9.68 13.49
CA ARG A 183 -27.26 11.06 13.92
C ARG A 183 -26.56 11.92 12.86
N ASP A 184 -27.33 12.75 12.17
CA ASP A 184 -26.79 13.69 11.19
C ASP A 184 -25.93 14.79 11.80
N ASP A 185 -26.18 15.19 13.05
CA ASP A 185 -25.41 16.22 13.75
C ASP A 185 -24.00 15.75 14.11
N TRP A 186 -23.82 14.44 14.34
CA TRP A 186 -22.53 13.80 14.56
C TRP A 186 -21.64 13.78 13.31
N LEU A 187 -22.24 13.76 12.12
CA LEU A 187 -21.52 13.71 10.84
C LEU A 187 -21.05 15.08 10.34
N ARG A 188 -21.47 16.17 11.02
CA ARG A 188 -21.15 17.53 10.60
C ARG A 188 -19.84 17.98 11.24
N LEU A 189 -18.89 18.33 10.37
CA LEU A 189 -17.63 18.99 10.74
C LEU A 189 -17.72 20.51 10.59
N ARG A 190 -16.71 21.22 11.09
CA ARG A 190 -16.47 22.62 10.76
C ARG A 190 -15.63 22.73 9.49
N ASP A 191 -15.88 23.80 8.75
CA ASP A 191 -15.00 24.28 7.70
C ASP A 191 -13.63 24.65 8.29
N PRO A 192 -12.52 24.54 7.56
CA PRO A 192 -11.24 25.18 7.86
C PRO A 192 -11.34 26.62 8.44
N ASP A 193 -12.32 27.41 7.99
CA ASP A 193 -12.57 28.78 8.48
C ASP A 193 -13.37 28.83 9.80
N GLY A 194 -13.67 27.68 10.42
CA GLY A 194 -14.33 27.55 11.71
C GLY A 194 -15.86 27.69 11.68
N GLN A 195 -16.47 27.88 10.50
CA GLN A 195 -17.93 27.87 10.35
C GLN A 195 -18.44 26.43 10.28
N GLN A 196 -19.65 26.18 10.79
CA GLN A 196 -20.29 24.88 10.54
C GLN A 196 -20.49 24.70 9.04
N MET A 197 -20.07 23.56 8.49
CA MET A 197 -20.41 23.23 7.10
C MET A 197 -21.92 23.06 7.00
N ASN A 198 -22.61 24.08 6.51
CA ASN A 198 -24.05 24.06 6.36
C ASN A 198 -24.44 23.03 5.29
N GLY A 199 -24.86 21.84 5.74
CA GLY A 199 -25.61 20.89 4.92
C GLY A 199 -24.84 19.69 4.35
N VAL A 200 -23.55 19.50 4.66
CA VAL A 200 -22.80 18.32 4.19
C VAL A 200 -22.43 17.42 5.36
N ALA A 201 -23.07 16.26 5.46
CA ALA A 201 -22.65 15.18 6.34
C ALA A 201 -21.40 14.51 5.75
N THR A 202 -20.36 14.33 6.57
CA THR A 202 -19.08 13.74 6.16
C THR A 202 -18.79 12.44 6.94
N PRO A 203 -18.29 11.37 6.29
CA PRO A 203 -17.94 10.07 6.88
C PRO A 203 -16.63 10.14 7.68
N TRP A 204 -16.50 11.14 8.54
CA TRP A 204 -15.20 11.55 9.06
C TRP A 204 -14.56 10.47 9.95
N VAL A 205 -15.36 9.67 10.66
CA VAL A 205 -14.84 8.57 11.50
C VAL A 205 -14.27 7.46 10.62
N GLU A 206 -14.97 7.05 9.56
CA GLU A 206 -14.44 6.03 8.65
C GLU A 206 -13.24 6.51 7.86
N VAL A 207 -13.25 7.75 7.38
CA VAL A 207 -12.09 8.36 6.72
C VAL A 207 -10.89 8.38 7.67
N LEU A 208 -11.09 8.75 8.94
CA LEU A 208 -10.04 8.74 9.94
C LEU A 208 -9.52 7.32 10.20
N CYS A 209 -10.40 6.33 10.35
CA CYS A 209 -10.00 4.93 10.52
C CYS A 209 -9.21 4.40 9.31
N ILE A 210 -9.63 4.71 8.08
CA ILE A 210 -8.91 4.34 6.85
C ILE A 210 -7.54 5.00 6.82
N ARG A 211 -7.43 6.30 7.14
CA ARG A 211 -6.14 7.00 7.24
C ARG A 211 -5.21 6.34 8.24
N THR A 212 -5.71 6.05 9.45
CA THR A 212 -4.93 5.37 10.49
C THR A 212 -4.46 3.98 10.05
N LEU A 213 -5.35 3.18 9.47
CA LEU A 213 -5.00 1.85 8.95
C LEU A 213 -3.98 1.95 7.81
N ALA A 214 -4.15 2.90 6.89
CA ALA A 214 -3.20 3.13 5.80
C ALA A 214 -1.81 3.46 6.36
N THR A 215 -1.73 4.35 7.36
CA THR A 215 -0.46 4.67 8.03
C THR A 215 0.18 3.43 8.69
N LEU A 216 -0.62 2.54 9.28
CA LEU A 216 -0.11 1.27 9.83
C LEU A 216 0.37 0.30 8.75
N ILE A 217 -0.27 0.28 7.57
CA ILE A 217 0.24 -0.50 6.43
C ILE A 217 1.60 0.04 6.00
N LEU A 218 1.76 1.36 5.87
CA LEU A 218 3.02 1.98 5.48
C LEU A 218 4.15 1.63 6.46
N ALA A 219 3.92 1.83 7.75
CA ALA A 219 4.90 1.46 8.77
C ALA A 219 5.19 -0.05 8.80
N SER A 220 4.19 -0.88 8.52
CA SER A 220 4.40 -2.33 8.42
C SER A 220 5.23 -2.72 7.20
N ALA A 221 5.13 -1.98 6.09
CA ALA A 221 5.96 -2.21 4.92
C ALA A 221 7.42 -1.81 5.19
N GLU A 222 7.63 -0.65 5.83
CA GLU A 222 8.96 -0.17 6.23
C GLU A 222 9.66 -1.13 7.21
N GLU A 223 8.92 -1.64 8.19
CA GLU A 223 9.46 -2.53 9.24
C GLU A 223 9.31 -4.04 8.88
N HIS A 224 8.92 -4.37 7.65
CA HIS A 224 8.77 -5.75 7.13
C HIS A 224 7.79 -6.65 7.94
N TYR A 225 6.71 -6.09 8.46
CA TYR A 225 5.66 -6.77 9.22
C TYR A 225 4.44 -7.15 8.36
N PHE A 226 4.62 -8.10 7.43
CA PHE A 226 3.58 -8.60 6.51
C PHE A 226 2.21 -8.86 7.16
N THR A 227 2.18 -9.54 8.32
CA THR A 227 0.92 -9.92 8.97
C THR A 227 0.09 -8.72 9.42
N ILE A 228 0.74 -7.64 9.86
CA ILE A 228 0.07 -6.41 10.30
C ILE A 228 -0.44 -5.63 9.09
N GLY A 229 0.39 -5.48 8.06
CA GLY A 229 -0.01 -4.82 6.81
C GLY A 229 -1.20 -5.51 6.15
N ARG A 230 -1.17 -6.84 6.06
CA ARG A 230 -2.29 -7.64 5.53
C ARG A 230 -3.58 -7.43 6.33
N LEU A 231 -3.48 -7.42 7.66
CA LEU A 231 -4.65 -7.25 8.53
C LEU A 231 -5.25 -5.84 8.38
N ALA A 232 -4.40 -4.82 8.32
CA ALA A 232 -4.82 -3.44 8.15
C ALA A 232 -5.43 -3.21 6.76
N GLY A 233 -4.84 -3.78 5.70
CA GLY A 233 -5.43 -3.80 4.36
C GLY A 233 -6.82 -4.45 4.37
N GLY A 234 -6.94 -5.64 4.97
CA GLY A 234 -8.21 -6.34 5.08
C GLY A 234 -9.28 -5.51 5.79
N ALA A 235 -8.92 -4.79 6.85
CA ALA A 235 -9.82 -3.89 7.56
C ALA A 235 -10.27 -2.68 6.70
N ILE A 236 -9.39 -2.11 5.85
CA ILE A 236 -9.78 -1.08 4.87
C ILE A 236 -10.75 -1.67 3.84
N GLY A 237 -10.47 -2.87 3.33
CA GLY A 237 -11.36 -3.57 2.38
C GLY A 237 -12.74 -3.83 2.98
N ASP A 238 -12.79 -4.40 4.18
CA ASP A 238 -14.04 -4.64 4.91
C ASP A 238 -14.82 -3.35 5.14
N ALA A 239 -14.12 -2.26 5.49
CA ALA A 239 -14.71 -0.96 5.65
C ALA A 239 -15.41 -0.50 4.36
N ALA A 240 -14.68 -0.47 3.24
CA ALA A 240 -15.18 -0.04 1.94
C ALA A 240 -16.35 -0.90 1.43
N LEU A 241 -16.23 -2.23 1.53
CA LEU A 241 -17.28 -3.17 1.10
C LEU A 241 -18.57 -3.03 1.91
N LEU A 242 -18.46 -2.71 3.19
CA LEU A 242 -19.63 -2.48 4.02
C LEU A 242 -20.40 -1.22 3.60
N HIS A 243 -19.73 -0.15 3.14
CA HIS A 243 -20.43 1.03 2.58
C HIS A 243 -21.10 0.75 1.24
N LEU A 244 -20.51 -0.13 0.44
CA LEU A 244 -21.13 -0.59 -0.81
C LEU A 244 -22.42 -1.36 -0.55
N ARG A 245 -22.43 -2.19 0.49
CA ARG A 245 -23.56 -3.07 0.83
C ARG A 245 -24.60 -2.42 1.74
N ALA A 246 -24.29 -1.29 2.38
CA ALA A 246 -25.20 -0.63 3.30
C ALA A 246 -26.46 -0.11 2.58
N GLN A 247 -27.62 -0.34 3.20
CA GLN A 247 -28.94 0.20 2.80
C GLN A 247 -29.46 1.08 3.95
N GLY A 248 -29.89 2.32 3.68
CA GLY A 248 -30.37 3.25 4.72
C GLY A 248 -30.20 4.74 4.37
N ALA A 249 -31.19 5.55 4.72
CA ALA A 249 -31.40 6.93 4.25
C ALA A 249 -30.23 7.93 4.46
N VAL A 250 -29.47 7.84 5.55
CA VAL A 250 -28.31 8.73 5.83
C VAL A 250 -27.06 8.26 5.07
N LEU A 251 -26.86 6.95 5.01
CA LEU A 251 -25.77 6.34 4.23
C LEU A 251 -26.04 6.40 2.73
N GLU A 252 -27.29 6.53 2.28
CA GLU A 252 -27.72 6.64 0.88
C GLU A 252 -27.26 7.92 0.17
N ALA A 253 -26.71 8.91 0.87
CA ALA A 253 -26.09 10.05 0.21
C ALA A 253 -24.86 9.59 -0.61
N THR A 254 -25.01 9.57 -1.94
CA THR A 254 -23.96 9.18 -2.90
C THR A 254 -22.58 9.82 -2.61
N PRO A 255 -22.48 11.12 -2.23
CA PRO A 255 -21.19 11.73 -1.91
C PRO A 255 -20.48 11.11 -0.71
N PHE A 256 -21.24 10.73 0.33
CA PHE A 256 -20.70 10.15 1.57
C PHE A 256 -20.02 8.81 1.32
N ARG A 257 -20.67 7.93 0.54
CA ARG A 257 -20.09 6.64 0.16
C ARG A 257 -18.89 6.81 -0.77
N GLN A 258 -18.94 7.81 -1.64
CA GLN A 258 -17.91 8.04 -2.65
C GLN A 258 -16.61 8.43 -1.98
N GLU A 259 -16.67 9.33 -1.01
CA GLU A 259 -15.49 9.76 -0.26
C GLU A 259 -14.80 8.57 0.45
N VAL A 260 -15.55 7.70 1.13
CA VAL A 260 -14.96 6.53 1.81
C VAL A 260 -14.27 5.60 0.81
N LEU A 261 -14.89 5.37 -0.35
CA LEU A 261 -14.33 4.51 -1.40
C LEU A 261 -13.08 5.14 -2.04
N GLU A 262 -13.10 6.43 -2.33
CA GLU A 262 -11.93 7.18 -2.81
C GLU A 262 -10.76 7.05 -1.85
N LYS A 263 -11.00 7.27 -0.56
CA LYS A 263 -9.95 7.17 0.46
C LYS A 263 -9.43 5.73 0.61
N ALA A 264 -10.29 4.72 0.52
CA ALA A 264 -9.87 3.32 0.56
C ALA A 264 -9.02 2.94 -0.67
N LEU A 265 -9.44 3.32 -1.87
CA LEU A 265 -8.72 3.04 -3.12
C LEU A 265 -7.37 3.77 -3.15
N ALA A 266 -7.34 5.05 -2.75
CA ALA A 266 -6.10 5.82 -2.62
C ALA A 266 -5.16 5.22 -1.56
N ALA A 267 -5.69 4.71 -0.45
CA ALA A 267 -4.89 4.03 0.57
C ALA A 267 -4.19 2.78 0.01
N TYR A 268 -4.88 1.95 -0.77
CA TYR A 268 -4.27 0.80 -1.44
C TYR A 268 -3.20 1.20 -2.46
N ALA A 269 -3.46 2.22 -3.28
CA ALA A 269 -2.49 2.70 -4.25
C ALA A 269 -1.19 3.18 -3.58
N ASN A 270 -1.31 4.04 -2.57
CA ASN A 270 -0.16 4.54 -1.80
C ASN A 270 0.56 3.40 -1.06
N ALA A 271 -0.18 2.48 -0.45
CA ALA A 271 0.42 1.36 0.27
C ALA A 271 1.17 0.40 -0.67
N TYR A 272 0.66 0.19 -1.89
CA TYR A 272 1.34 -0.62 -2.88
C TYR A 272 2.66 0.03 -3.33
N ASP A 273 2.65 1.34 -3.64
CA ASP A 273 3.88 2.07 -3.98
C ASP A 273 4.94 1.94 -2.87
N GLU A 274 4.52 2.08 -1.61
CA GLU A 274 5.44 1.96 -0.47
C GLU A 274 5.95 0.53 -0.27
N CYS A 275 5.13 -0.49 -0.53
CA CYS A 275 5.62 -1.88 -0.55
C CYS A 275 6.69 -2.10 -1.62
N ILE A 276 6.52 -1.49 -2.80
CA ILE A 276 7.56 -1.52 -3.86
C ILE A 276 8.80 -0.76 -3.39
N GLN A 277 8.64 0.36 -2.68
CA GLN A 277 9.74 1.13 -2.15
C GLN A 277 10.61 0.33 -1.17
N PHE A 278 9.98 -0.43 -0.27
CA PHE A 278 10.66 -1.23 0.76
C PHE A 278 10.96 -2.67 0.33
N GLY A 279 10.58 -3.09 -0.88
CA GLY A 279 10.82 -4.43 -1.39
C GLY A 279 9.92 -5.52 -0.79
N GLU A 280 8.76 -5.13 -0.26
CA GLU A 280 7.78 -6.01 0.40
C GLU A 280 6.86 -6.70 -0.62
N VAL A 281 7.43 -7.66 -1.37
CA VAL A 281 6.72 -8.35 -2.47
C VAL A 281 5.45 -9.05 -1.98
N ASN A 282 5.53 -9.81 -0.89
CA ASN A 282 4.38 -10.56 -0.37
C ASN A 282 3.23 -9.65 0.07
N LEU A 283 3.56 -8.52 0.73
CA LEU A 283 2.54 -7.56 1.15
C LEU A 283 1.94 -6.84 -0.06
N SER A 284 2.76 -6.48 -1.05
CA SER A 284 2.29 -5.85 -2.28
C SER A 284 1.29 -6.72 -3.05
N ASP A 285 1.55 -8.02 -3.17
CA ASP A 285 0.65 -8.98 -3.85
C ASP A 285 -0.69 -9.11 -3.11
N GLU A 286 -0.65 -9.18 -1.78
CA GLU A 286 -1.85 -9.28 -0.95
C GLU A 286 -2.70 -8.00 -1.00
N LEU A 287 -2.07 -6.82 -0.93
CA LEU A 287 -2.76 -5.54 -1.06
C LEU A 287 -3.39 -5.37 -2.44
N LEU A 288 -2.68 -5.77 -3.50
CA LEU A 288 -3.23 -5.79 -4.86
C LEU A 288 -4.41 -6.74 -5.00
N ALA A 289 -4.36 -7.93 -4.40
CA ALA A 289 -5.48 -8.86 -4.41
C ALA A 289 -6.72 -8.27 -3.72
N GLN A 290 -6.54 -7.59 -2.58
CA GLN A 290 -7.64 -6.91 -1.86
C GLN A 290 -8.17 -5.71 -2.65
N PHE A 291 -7.30 -4.94 -3.29
CA PHE A 291 -7.68 -3.85 -4.20
C PHE A 291 -8.50 -4.37 -5.39
N ALA A 292 -8.07 -5.46 -6.02
CA ALA A 292 -8.78 -6.13 -7.11
C ALA A 292 -10.18 -6.60 -6.68
N LEU A 293 -10.26 -7.19 -5.48
CA LEU A 293 -11.52 -7.66 -4.91
C LEU A 293 -12.49 -6.48 -4.70
N LEU A 294 -12.03 -5.38 -4.12
CA LEU A 294 -12.86 -4.19 -3.90
C LEU A 294 -13.38 -3.61 -5.23
N ILE A 295 -12.51 -3.47 -6.24
CA ILE A 295 -12.91 -3.00 -7.57
C ILE A 295 -13.92 -3.95 -8.22
N ASN A 296 -13.71 -5.27 -8.10
CA ASN A 296 -14.63 -6.25 -8.67
C ASN A 296 -16.01 -6.21 -8.02
N GLU A 297 -16.07 -6.03 -6.69
CA GLU A 297 -17.33 -5.86 -5.97
C GLU A 297 -18.03 -4.56 -6.37
N LEU A 298 -17.28 -3.46 -6.56
CA LEU A 298 -17.81 -2.20 -7.10
C LEU A 298 -18.42 -2.37 -8.49
N LEU A 299 -17.71 -3.02 -9.41
CA LEU A 299 -18.17 -3.28 -10.78
C LEU A 299 -19.37 -4.23 -10.83
N ALA A 300 -19.52 -5.11 -9.83
CA ALA A 300 -20.64 -6.03 -9.71
C ALA A 300 -21.91 -5.35 -9.16
N THR A 301 -21.83 -4.11 -8.67
CA THR A 301 -23.03 -3.38 -8.22
C THR A 301 -23.89 -2.97 -9.41
N ASP A 302 -25.22 -3.04 -9.27
CA ASP A 302 -26.19 -2.60 -10.30
C ASP A 302 -26.30 -1.06 -10.39
N ASN A 303 -25.50 -0.32 -9.64
CA ASN A 303 -25.55 1.13 -9.59
C ASN A 303 -24.67 1.74 -10.68
N LEU A 304 -25.32 2.27 -11.72
CA LEU A 304 -24.66 2.90 -12.86
C LEU A 304 -23.78 4.09 -12.46
N GLU A 305 -24.16 4.87 -11.45
CA GLU A 305 -23.35 5.99 -10.97
C GLU A 305 -22.00 5.50 -10.41
N TRP A 306 -22.01 4.39 -9.66
CA TRP A 306 -20.77 3.77 -9.15
C TRP A 306 -19.89 3.23 -10.27
N GLN A 307 -20.50 2.63 -11.29
CA GLN A 307 -19.75 2.12 -12.44
C GLN A 307 -19.12 3.26 -13.24
N GLU A 308 -19.83 4.38 -13.42
CA GLU A 308 -19.30 5.57 -14.11
C GLU A 308 -18.20 6.25 -13.30
N PHE A 309 -18.44 6.45 -12.01
CA PHE A 309 -17.46 6.96 -11.04
C PHE A 309 -16.17 6.12 -11.07
N LEU A 310 -16.28 4.81 -10.88
CA LEU A 310 -15.14 3.91 -10.87
C LEU A 310 -14.45 3.88 -12.22
N THR A 311 -15.19 3.88 -13.33
CA THR A 311 -14.58 3.90 -14.67
C THR A 311 -13.77 5.18 -14.90
N ALA A 312 -14.20 6.32 -14.34
CA ALA A 312 -13.47 7.57 -14.42
C ALA A 312 -12.17 7.54 -13.59
N GLN A 313 -12.19 6.95 -12.38
CA GLN A 313 -11.05 6.97 -11.47
C GLN A 313 -10.08 5.79 -11.61
N ILE A 314 -10.55 4.62 -12.04
CA ILE A 314 -9.74 3.39 -12.04
C ILE A 314 -8.45 3.55 -12.84
N ALA A 315 -8.49 4.34 -13.92
CA ALA A 315 -7.31 4.59 -14.72
C ALA A 315 -6.26 5.40 -13.95
N GLU A 316 -6.69 6.43 -13.22
CA GLU A 316 -5.80 7.26 -12.41
C GLU A 316 -5.23 6.47 -11.24
N LEU A 317 -6.07 5.73 -10.51
CA LEU A 317 -5.65 4.88 -9.40
C LEU A 317 -4.63 3.80 -9.82
N LEU A 318 -4.84 3.16 -10.98
CA LEU A 318 -3.91 2.17 -11.53
C LEU A 318 -2.60 2.83 -11.99
N VAL A 319 -2.66 4.04 -12.56
CA VAL A 319 -1.47 4.78 -12.94
C VAL A 319 -0.68 5.20 -11.70
N ASP A 320 -1.36 5.70 -10.66
CA ASP A 320 -0.72 6.13 -9.43
C ASP A 320 -0.06 4.94 -8.73
N ALA A 321 -0.79 3.85 -8.49
CA ALA A 321 -0.22 2.62 -7.93
C ALA A 321 0.92 2.03 -8.77
N GLY A 322 0.86 2.14 -10.10
CA GLY A 322 1.91 1.59 -10.95
C GLY A 322 3.13 2.50 -11.12
N ARG A 323 3.02 3.79 -10.78
CA ARG A 323 3.97 4.82 -11.20
C ARG A 323 5.36 4.55 -10.65
N LEU A 324 5.48 4.27 -9.36
CA LEU A 324 6.78 4.08 -8.73
C LEU A 324 7.46 2.80 -9.21
N ALA A 325 6.71 1.70 -9.30
CA ALA A 325 7.21 0.44 -9.84
C ALA A 325 7.74 0.59 -11.26
N VAL A 326 7.02 1.35 -12.09
CA VAL A 326 7.47 1.65 -13.44
C VAL A 326 8.72 2.53 -13.44
N ALA A 327 8.72 3.63 -12.68
CA ALA A 327 9.83 4.57 -12.65
C ALA A 327 11.14 3.92 -12.18
N ARG A 328 11.06 2.94 -11.27
CA ARG A 328 12.20 2.17 -10.74
C ARG A 328 12.60 0.95 -11.59
N ASP A 329 11.94 0.72 -12.74
CA ASP A 329 12.15 -0.48 -13.59
C ASP A 329 11.89 -1.82 -12.84
N GLU A 330 10.97 -1.81 -11.87
CA GLU A 330 10.58 -2.96 -11.04
C GLU A 330 9.60 -3.89 -11.75
N VAL A 331 10.16 -4.78 -12.58
CA VAL A 331 9.39 -5.75 -13.40
C VAL A 331 8.43 -6.62 -12.58
N ALA A 332 8.82 -7.03 -11.37
CA ALA A 332 7.99 -7.89 -10.52
C ALA A 332 6.70 -7.17 -10.09
N GLY A 333 6.81 -5.93 -9.60
CA GLY A 333 5.66 -5.10 -9.23
C GLY A 333 4.74 -4.86 -10.43
N VAL A 334 5.30 -4.44 -11.57
CA VAL A 334 4.48 -4.21 -12.78
C VAL A 334 3.74 -5.47 -13.21
N ARG A 335 4.34 -6.66 -13.11
CA ARG A 335 3.64 -7.93 -13.40
C ARG A 335 2.54 -8.23 -12.40
N GLY A 336 2.75 -7.97 -11.11
CA GLY A 336 1.73 -8.08 -10.07
C GLY A 336 0.51 -7.20 -10.37
N LEU A 337 0.76 -5.93 -10.69
CA LEU A 337 -0.28 -4.97 -11.09
C LEU A 337 -1.02 -5.43 -12.36
N LEU A 338 -0.30 -5.84 -13.40
CA LEU A 338 -0.91 -6.35 -14.64
C LEU A 338 -1.73 -7.62 -14.43
N SER A 339 -1.33 -8.48 -13.48
CA SER A 339 -2.11 -9.66 -13.10
C SER A 339 -3.42 -9.27 -12.42
N THR A 340 -3.38 -8.27 -11.55
CA THR A 340 -4.54 -7.69 -10.88
C THR A 340 -5.50 -7.09 -11.88
N VAL A 341 -4.96 -6.30 -12.82
CA VAL A 341 -5.71 -5.74 -13.93
C VAL A 341 -6.42 -6.83 -14.76
N ARG A 342 -5.75 -7.95 -15.03
CA ARG A 342 -6.32 -9.09 -15.76
C ARG A 342 -7.47 -9.76 -14.99
N GLN A 343 -7.47 -9.71 -13.66
CA GLN A 343 -8.52 -10.28 -12.80
C GLN A 343 -9.77 -9.40 -12.69
N LEU A 344 -9.71 -8.15 -13.18
CA LEU A 344 -10.86 -7.26 -13.14
C LEU A 344 -11.97 -7.76 -14.07
N ARG A 345 -13.18 -7.95 -13.53
CA ARG A 345 -14.43 -8.25 -14.27
C ARG A 345 -14.89 -7.01 -15.02
N ALA A 346 -14.11 -6.62 -16.03
CA ALA A 346 -14.28 -5.33 -16.66
C ALA A 346 -15.39 -5.39 -17.72
N ALA A 347 -16.44 -4.58 -17.50
CA ALA A 347 -17.34 -4.12 -18.56
C ALA A 347 -16.52 -3.42 -19.67
N PRO A 348 -17.03 -3.31 -20.92
CA PRO A 348 -16.26 -2.76 -22.03
C PRO A 348 -15.62 -1.40 -21.76
N ARG A 349 -16.32 -0.50 -21.05
CA ARG A 349 -15.80 0.84 -20.68
C ARG A 349 -14.65 0.77 -19.66
N THR A 350 -14.77 -0.08 -18.66
CA THR A 350 -13.71 -0.32 -17.67
C THR A 350 -12.46 -0.91 -18.33
N ARG A 351 -12.62 -1.80 -19.32
CA ARG A 351 -11.49 -2.32 -20.12
C ARG A 351 -10.75 -1.20 -20.86
N VAL A 352 -11.49 -0.28 -21.45
CA VAL A 352 -10.91 0.89 -22.14
C VAL A 352 -10.14 1.75 -21.15
N ALA A 353 -10.69 2.06 -19.98
CA ALA A 353 -10.00 2.84 -18.94
C ALA A 353 -8.71 2.16 -18.45
N VAL A 354 -8.79 0.87 -18.15
CA VAL A 354 -7.67 0.00 -17.76
C VAL A 354 -6.56 -0.01 -18.82
N ILE A 355 -6.93 -0.24 -20.08
CA ILE A 355 -5.98 -0.22 -21.18
C ILE A 355 -5.29 1.16 -21.28
N GLY A 356 -6.06 2.24 -21.12
CA GLY A 356 -5.51 3.59 -21.08
C GLY A 356 -4.49 3.79 -19.96
N ALA A 357 -4.76 3.25 -18.77
CA ALA A 357 -3.82 3.28 -17.65
C ALA A 357 -2.51 2.56 -17.97
N VAL A 358 -2.56 1.39 -18.63
CA VAL A 358 -1.35 0.66 -19.03
C VAL A 358 -0.55 1.43 -20.09
N VAL A 359 -1.21 2.16 -21.00
CA VAL A 359 -0.52 3.06 -21.94
C VAL A 359 0.17 4.20 -21.20
N ASP A 360 -0.52 4.83 -20.24
CA ASP A 360 0.06 5.90 -19.44
C ASP A 360 1.26 5.41 -18.62
N LEU A 361 1.18 4.22 -18.02
CA LEU A 361 2.32 3.55 -17.37
C LEU A 361 3.44 3.26 -18.37
N GLY A 362 3.11 2.84 -19.59
CA GLY A 362 4.06 2.70 -20.69
C GLY A 362 4.82 3.97 -21.01
N ALA A 363 4.11 5.08 -21.05
CA ALA A 363 4.68 6.40 -21.22
C ALA A 363 5.64 6.71 -20.07
N VAL A 364 5.20 6.54 -18.82
CA VAL A 364 6.05 6.72 -17.63
C VAL A 364 7.33 5.88 -17.72
N ALA A 365 7.24 4.62 -18.19
CA ALA A 365 8.38 3.72 -18.36
C ALA A 365 9.40 4.28 -19.36
N LEU A 366 8.91 4.74 -20.51
CA LEU A 366 9.74 5.34 -21.56
C LEU A 366 10.39 6.66 -21.10
N ALA A 367 9.65 7.48 -20.35
CA ALA A 367 10.15 8.72 -19.76
C ALA A 367 11.31 8.44 -18.80
N SER A 368 11.08 7.49 -17.89
CA SER A 368 11.99 7.12 -16.79
C SER A 368 13.14 6.21 -17.24
N ARG A 369 13.24 5.89 -18.55
CA ARG A 369 14.25 4.96 -19.12
C ARG A 369 14.16 3.53 -18.55
N ALA A 370 12.98 3.14 -18.04
CA ALA A 370 12.66 1.82 -17.53
C ALA A 370 12.28 0.87 -18.68
N TYR A 371 13.26 0.53 -19.53
CA TYR A 371 13.01 -0.21 -20.77
C TYR A 371 12.55 -1.65 -20.54
N ARG A 372 12.95 -2.29 -19.44
CA ARG A 372 12.52 -3.67 -19.14
C ARG A 372 11.03 -3.68 -18.80
N VAL A 373 10.59 -2.72 -18.00
CA VAL A 373 9.17 -2.51 -17.72
C VAL A 373 8.40 -2.13 -18.98
N ALA A 374 8.93 -1.25 -19.83
CA ALA A 374 8.29 -0.88 -21.10
C ALA A 374 8.07 -2.11 -22.00
N THR A 375 9.06 -3.02 -22.08
CA THR A 375 8.92 -4.29 -22.79
C THR A 375 7.84 -5.18 -22.17
N VAL A 376 7.77 -5.28 -20.84
CA VAL A 376 6.73 -6.08 -20.16
C VAL A 376 5.32 -5.54 -20.44
N LEU A 377 5.15 -4.22 -20.46
CA LEU A 377 3.88 -3.57 -20.79
C LEU A 377 3.49 -3.82 -22.25
N LEU A 378 4.45 -3.77 -23.19
CA LEU A 378 4.27 -4.15 -24.60
C LEU A 378 3.88 -5.62 -24.76
N GLU A 379 4.61 -6.53 -24.12
CA GLU A 379 4.32 -7.97 -24.17
C GLU A 379 2.92 -8.28 -23.61
N TRP A 380 2.51 -7.57 -22.55
CA TRP A 380 1.18 -7.71 -22.00
C TRP A 380 0.10 -7.26 -22.99
N PHE A 381 0.33 -6.14 -23.70
CA PHE A 381 -0.53 -5.69 -24.79
C PHE A 381 -0.63 -6.70 -25.93
N GLU A 382 0.50 -7.29 -26.34
CA GLU A 382 0.53 -8.33 -27.37
C GLU A 382 -0.19 -9.61 -26.94
N ARG A 383 -0.11 -9.99 -25.66
CA ARG A 383 -0.79 -11.18 -25.11
C ARG A 383 -2.29 -11.00 -24.96
N LEU A 384 -2.74 -9.81 -24.55
CA LEU A 384 -4.16 -9.47 -24.63
C LEU A 384 -4.71 -9.65 -26.04
N ASN A 385 -3.83 -9.46 -27.03
CA ASN A 385 -4.21 -9.66 -28.40
C ASN A 385 -4.24 -11.15 -28.80
N GLY A 386 -3.18 -11.92 -28.48
CA GLY A 386 -2.98 -13.30 -28.95
C GLY A 386 -3.91 -14.40 -28.41
N GLU A 387 -4.64 -14.22 -27.31
CA GLU A 387 -5.52 -15.26 -26.70
C GLU A 387 -6.86 -15.50 -27.46
N GLY A 388 -6.97 -15.12 -28.74
CA GLY A 388 -8.14 -15.38 -29.59
C GLY A 388 -9.04 -14.16 -29.87
N GLY A 389 -8.46 -12.95 -29.86
CA GLY A 389 -9.18 -11.74 -30.26
C GLY A 389 -8.42 -10.78 -31.16
N PHE A 390 -7.09 -10.77 -31.19
CA PHE A 390 -6.36 -9.73 -31.90
C PHE A 390 -4.98 -10.18 -32.37
N VAL A 391 -4.67 -9.77 -33.58
CA VAL A 391 -3.76 -10.46 -34.47
C VAL A 391 -2.31 -10.47 -33.99
N GLY A 392 -1.60 -11.55 -34.33
CA GLY A 392 -0.16 -11.76 -34.15
C GLY A 392 0.73 -10.82 -34.99
N PRO A 393 1.84 -11.29 -35.59
CA PRO A 393 3.10 -10.55 -35.83
C PRO A 393 3.00 -9.45 -36.91
N ILE A 394 2.20 -8.42 -36.63
CA ILE A 394 1.75 -7.38 -37.56
C ILE A 394 2.36 -6.00 -37.22
N ALA A 395 3.21 -5.89 -36.20
CA ALA A 395 3.82 -4.60 -35.82
C ALA A 395 4.85 -4.06 -36.84
N VAL A 396 5.35 -4.88 -37.77
CA VAL A 396 6.36 -4.45 -38.76
C VAL A 396 5.81 -4.32 -40.19
N GLU A 397 4.68 -4.96 -40.51
CA GLU A 397 4.21 -5.06 -41.91
C GLU A 397 2.90 -4.28 -42.18
N PHE A 398 2.15 -3.85 -41.15
CA PHE A 398 0.87 -3.15 -41.32
C PHE A 398 0.98 -1.66 -41.63
N VAL A 399 2.13 -1.03 -41.36
CA VAL A 399 2.40 0.38 -41.73
C VAL A 399 2.39 0.57 -43.26
N ARG A 400 2.33 -0.52 -44.05
CA ARG A 400 2.46 -0.45 -45.51
C ARG A 400 1.18 -0.60 -46.34
N THR A 401 0.05 -1.07 -45.81
CA THR A 401 -1.10 -1.37 -46.69
C THR A 401 -2.49 -1.10 -46.07
N GLN A 402 -3.01 0.08 -46.40
CA GLN A 402 -4.37 0.40 -46.85
C GLN A 402 -5.62 0.20 -45.95
N THR A 403 -6.38 1.31 -45.86
CA THR A 403 -7.84 1.46 -46.10
C THR A 403 -8.67 0.18 -46.26
N LEU A 404 -9.73 0.03 -45.44
CA LEU A 404 -11.09 -0.38 -45.87
C LEU A 404 -12.10 -0.46 -44.70
N ASN A 405 -13.29 0.09 -44.98
CA ASN A 405 -14.59 0.00 -44.29
C ASN A 405 -14.89 -1.26 -43.43
N ARG A 406 -15.49 -1.09 -42.23
CA ARG A 406 -16.93 -1.37 -41.93
C ARG A 406 -17.22 -1.36 -40.42
N SER A 407 -18.49 -1.06 -40.14
CA SER A 407 -19.18 -0.75 -38.89
C SER A 407 -19.40 -1.88 -37.86
N ALA A 408 -19.65 -1.41 -36.63
CA ALA A 408 -20.57 -1.89 -35.58
C ALA A 408 -20.14 -3.10 -34.73
N ASP A 409 -20.11 -2.86 -33.40
CA ASP A 409 -20.01 -3.82 -32.27
C ASP A 409 -18.65 -4.35 -31.79
N ARG A 410 -17.56 -3.56 -31.78
CA ARG A 410 -16.28 -4.08 -31.27
C ARG A 410 -15.51 -3.15 -30.30
N PRO A 411 -15.21 -3.63 -29.08
CA PRO A 411 -14.14 -3.10 -28.22
C PRO A 411 -12.73 -3.22 -28.84
N LEU A 412 -12.64 -3.70 -30.09
CA LEU A 412 -11.37 -4.01 -30.72
C LEU A 412 -10.61 -2.78 -31.24
N GLU A 413 -11.33 -1.74 -31.66
CA GLU A 413 -10.68 -0.53 -32.19
C GLU A 413 -9.88 0.21 -31.12
N ALA A 414 -10.31 0.10 -29.85
CA ALA A 414 -9.61 0.69 -28.72
C ALA A 414 -8.21 0.08 -28.54
N THR A 415 -8.06 -1.24 -28.44
CA THR A 415 -6.76 -1.88 -28.18
C THR A 415 -5.74 -1.61 -29.30
N ASP A 416 -6.16 -1.62 -30.57
CA ASP A 416 -5.28 -1.27 -31.70
C ASP A 416 -4.88 0.22 -31.65
N THR A 417 -5.84 1.10 -31.33
CA THR A 417 -5.60 2.53 -31.10
C THR A 417 -4.58 2.79 -30.00
N TYR A 418 -4.69 2.11 -28.86
CA TYR A 418 -3.78 2.24 -27.72
C TYR A 418 -2.40 1.66 -27.97
N MET A 419 -2.33 0.53 -28.66
CA MET A 419 -1.07 -0.05 -29.11
C MET A 419 -0.34 0.92 -30.07
N ARG A 420 -1.08 1.55 -30.99
CA ARG A 420 -0.53 2.62 -31.86
C ARG A 420 -0.04 3.80 -31.04
N VAL A 421 -0.79 4.28 -30.04
CA VAL A 421 -0.33 5.36 -29.14
C VAL A 421 0.96 4.96 -28.42
N PHE A 422 1.02 3.76 -27.85
CA PHE A 422 2.22 3.26 -27.16
C PHE A 422 3.41 3.17 -28.12
N LEU A 423 3.22 2.64 -29.33
CA LEU A 423 4.27 2.54 -30.34
C LEU A 423 4.74 3.92 -30.80
N ILE A 424 3.82 4.88 -30.99
CA ILE A 424 4.15 6.28 -31.29
C ILE A 424 4.99 6.88 -30.17
N LEU A 425 4.64 6.65 -28.90
CA LEU A 425 5.42 7.11 -27.74
C LEU A 425 6.79 6.44 -27.66
N ALA A 426 6.90 5.14 -27.97
CA ALA A 426 8.16 4.41 -27.99
C ALA A 426 9.09 4.88 -29.11
N VAL A 427 8.55 5.09 -30.32
CA VAL A 427 9.27 5.68 -31.45
C VAL A 427 9.69 7.11 -31.12
N ALA A 428 8.79 7.92 -30.54
CA ALA A 428 9.08 9.28 -30.12
C ALA A 428 10.27 9.35 -29.16
N ARG A 429 10.28 8.49 -28.14
CA ARG A 429 11.39 8.39 -27.19
C ARG A 429 12.68 7.89 -27.84
N GLY A 430 12.59 6.91 -28.74
CA GLY A 430 13.74 6.39 -29.49
C GLY A 430 14.41 7.45 -30.37
N VAL A 431 13.61 8.30 -31.03
CA VAL A 431 14.11 9.41 -31.85
C VAL A 431 14.72 10.51 -30.95
N SER A 432 14.06 10.87 -29.85
CA SER A 432 14.58 11.81 -28.84
C SER A 432 15.96 11.42 -28.32
N LEU A 433 16.19 10.14 -28.01
CA LEU A 433 17.47 9.66 -27.49
C LEU A 433 18.60 9.69 -28.54
N ARG A 434 18.28 9.58 -29.83
CA ARG A 434 19.27 9.54 -30.93
C ARG A 434 19.62 10.91 -31.48
N HIS A 435 18.66 11.84 -31.50
CA HIS A 435 18.80 13.10 -32.23
C HIS A 435 18.52 14.34 -31.36
N GLY A 436 18.22 14.16 -30.08
CA GLY A 436 17.62 15.21 -29.26
C GLY A 436 16.16 15.47 -29.66
N TRP A 437 15.45 16.29 -28.88
CA TRP A 437 14.08 16.72 -29.21
C TRP A 437 14.10 17.83 -30.27
N ASP A 438 14.45 17.49 -31.50
CA ASP A 438 14.34 18.42 -32.63
C ASP A 438 12.87 18.53 -33.10
N ARG A 439 12.47 19.72 -33.58
CA ARG A 439 11.14 20.01 -34.15
C ARG A 439 10.76 19.04 -35.26
N ALA A 440 11.72 18.53 -36.02
CA ALA A 440 11.47 17.54 -37.07
C ALA A 440 11.00 16.19 -36.53
N ALA A 441 11.63 15.69 -35.45
CA ALA A 441 11.23 14.46 -34.78
C ALA A 441 9.81 14.55 -34.23
N VAL A 442 9.53 15.67 -33.56
CA VAL A 442 8.23 16.03 -33.02
C VAL A 442 7.17 16.12 -34.13
N SER A 443 7.49 16.72 -35.27
CA SER A 443 6.60 16.80 -36.44
C SER A 443 6.26 15.42 -37.03
N SER A 444 7.22 14.50 -37.13
CA SER A 444 6.97 13.14 -37.65
C SER A 444 6.10 12.28 -36.72
N ILE A 445 6.27 12.44 -35.40
CA ILE A 445 5.39 11.83 -34.39
C ILE A 445 3.96 12.40 -34.52
N PHE A 446 3.85 13.69 -34.82
CA PHE A 446 2.55 14.35 -35.01
C PHE A 446 1.89 14.02 -36.35
N GLU A 447 2.63 13.79 -37.43
CA GLU A 447 2.10 13.25 -38.68
C GLU A 447 1.57 11.82 -38.51
N LEU A 448 2.21 11.02 -37.66
CA LEU A 448 1.72 9.69 -37.28
C LEU A 448 0.44 9.76 -36.43
N ALA A 449 0.27 10.80 -35.60
CA ALA A 449 -0.90 10.97 -34.72
C ALA A 449 -2.09 11.70 -35.37
N SER A 450 -1.85 12.55 -36.38
CA SER A 450 -2.86 13.43 -37.01
C SER A 450 -3.93 12.69 -37.84
N GLY A 451 -3.68 11.43 -38.18
CA GLY A 451 -4.67 10.58 -38.87
C GLY A 451 -5.81 10.08 -37.99
N ILE A 452 -5.79 10.32 -36.67
CA ILE A 452 -6.74 9.74 -35.71
C ILE A 452 -7.11 10.78 -34.62
N PRO A 453 -8.24 11.50 -34.74
CA PRO A 453 -8.61 12.62 -33.86
C PRO A 453 -8.70 12.27 -32.36
N GLU A 454 -9.18 11.07 -32.02
CA GLU A 454 -9.32 10.57 -30.64
C GLU A 454 -7.96 10.27 -29.99
N ILE A 455 -6.94 9.98 -30.80
CA ILE A 455 -5.56 9.75 -30.35
C ILE A 455 -4.88 11.07 -29.96
N ALA A 456 -5.19 12.18 -30.63
CA ALA A 456 -4.55 13.47 -30.38
C ALA A 456 -4.85 14.02 -28.98
N GLU A 457 -6.10 13.95 -28.53
CA GLU A 457 -6.50 14.41 -27.19
C GLU A 457 -5.93 13.52 -26.10
N ARG A 458 -5.74 12.23 -26.39
CA ARG A 458 -5.16 11.30 -25.43
C ARG A 458 -3.65 11.41 -25.36
N LEU A 459 -2.96 11.54 -26.50
CA LEU A 459 -1.54 11.89 -26.53
C LEU A 459 -1.27 13.17 -25.76
N ARG A 460 -2.17 14.17 -25.83
CA ARG A 460 -2.07 15.40 -25.03
C ARG A 460 -2.04 15.11 -23.53
N VAL A 461 -2.96 14.30 -23.03
CA VAL A 461 -3.04 13.92 -21.61
C VAL A 461 -1.83 13.10 -21.19
N THR A 462 -1.46 12.08 -21.98
CA THR A 462 -0.30 11.21 -21.70
C THR A 462 1.01 12.00 -21.75
N CYS A 463 1.19 12.92 -22.71
CA CYS A 463 2.35 13.83 -22.77
C CYS A 463 2.38 14.83 -21.60
N ALA A 464 1.24 15.30 -21.10
CA ALA A 464 1.20 16.13 -19.90
C ALA A 464 1.58 15.35 -18.63
N ARG A 465 1.14 14.08 -18.51
CA ARG A 465 1.49 13.18 -17.39
C ARG A 465 2.96 12.77 -17.42
N LEU A 466 3.49 12.48 -18.60
CA LEU A 466 4.92 12.32 -18.86
C LEU A 466 5.72 13.49 -18.25
N ALA A 467 5.14 14.70 -18.21
CA ALA A 467 5.83 15.91 -17.78
C ALA A 467 6.03 16.10 -16.30
N GLY A 468 5.19 15.45 -15.51
CA GLY A 468 5.40 15.37 -14.07
C GLY A 468 6.32 14.21 -13.66
N ALA A 469 6.56 13.23 -14.54
CA ALA A 469 7.22 11.97 -14.16
C ALA A 469 8.74 11.93 -14.38
N THR A 470 9.32 12.98 -14.95
CA THR A 470 10.73 13.01 -15.35
C THR A 470 11.60 13.84 -14.41
N ASP A 471 12.61 13.23 -13.80
CA ASP A 471 13.84 13.90 -13.35
C ASP A 471 14.70 14.29 -14.57
N LEU A 472 14.18 15.18 -15.42
CA LEU A 472 14.98 15.83 -16.44
C LEU A 472 15.59 17.10 -15.84
N PRO A 473 16.83 17.48 -16.23
CA PRO A 473 17.38 18.80 -15.92
C PRO A 473 16.34 19.90 -16.18
N ASP A 474 16.23 20.88 -15.26
CA ASP A 474 15.16 21.89 -15.27
C ASP A 474 15.00 22.59 -16.63
N ASP A 475 16.10 22.79 -17.35
CA ASP A 475 16.17 23.38 -18.68
C ASP A 475 15.49 22.52 -19.76
N GLU A 476 15.61 21.20 -19.71
CA GLU A 476 14.93 20.28 -20.63
C GLU A 476 13.42 20.18 -20.31
N THR A 477 13.06 20.19 -19.02
CA THR A 477 11.65 20.21 -18.57
C THR A 477 10.95 21.49 -19.01
N ILE A 478 11.59 22.66 -18.86
CA ILE A 478 11.06 23.95 -19.29
C ILE A 478 10.91 24.02 -20.82
N ALA A 479 11.91 23.56 -21.58
CA ALA A 479 11.86 23.55 -23.03
C ALA A 479 10.72 22.67 -23.57
N TRP A 480 10.49 21.53 -22.93
CA TRP A 480 9.41 20.64 -23.31
C TRP A 480 8.03 21.15 -22.90
N GLN A 481 7.85 21.70 -21.69
CA GLN A 481 6.60 22.35 -21.30
C GLN A 481 6.24 23.54 -22.23
N ALA A 482 7.24 24.33 -22.66
CA ALA A 482 7.04 25.43 -23.61
C ALA A 482 6.59 24.94 -25.00
N THR A 483 7.16 23.82 -25.46
CA THR A 483 6.78 23.17 -26.72
C THR A 483 5.36 22.61 -26.64
N LEU A 484 4.99 21.99 -25.50
CA LEU A 484 3.65 21.48 -25.25
C LEU A 484 2.59 22.60 -25.23
N ARG A 485 2.87 23.73 -24.55
CA ARG A 485 1.95 24.90 -24.48
C ARG A 485 1.74 25.56 -25.84
N THR A 486 2.80 25.69 -26.64
CA THR A 486 2.72 26.28 -27.99
C THR A 486 1.85 25.42 -28.91
N TRP A 487 1.90 24.10 -28.74
CA TRP A 487 1.07 23.15 -29.46
C TRP A 487 -0.40 23.19 -28.99
N LEU A 488 -0.66 23.19 -27.68
CA LEU A 488 -2.01 23.34 -27.10
C LEU A 488 -2.73 24.61 -27.59
N GLY A 489 -1.99 25.69 -27.82
CA GLY A 489 -2.53 26.93 -28.38
C GLY A 489 -2.96 26.81 -29.85
N ARG A 490 -2.32 25.94 -30.64
CA ARG A 490 -2.62 25.74 -32.07
C ARG A 490 -3.75 24.75 -32.34
N VAL A 491 -4.04 23.85 -31.39
CA VAL A 491 -5.18 22.93 -31.47
C VAL A 491 -6.50 23.63 -31.12
N ARG A 492 -6.44 24.76 -30.40
CA ARG A 492 -7.60 25.61 -30.05
C ARG A 492 -7.97 26.64 -31.13
N SER A 493 -7.12 26.85 -32.12
CA SER A 493 -7.33 27.73 -33.29
C SER A 493 -7.69 26.90 -34.51
#